data_AF-A0A835RNK1-F1
#
_entry.id   AF-A0A835RNK1-F1
#
_cell.length_a   1.000
_cell.length_b   1.000
_cell.length_c   1.000
_cell.angle_alpha   90.00
_cell.angle_beta   90.00
_cell.angle_gamma   90.00
#
_symmetry.space_group_name_H-M   'P 1'
#
loop_
_entity.id
_entity.type
_entity.pdbx_description
1 polymer ?
#
loop_
_entity_poly.entity_id
_entity_poly.type
_entity_poly.pdbx_seq_one_letter_code
_entity_poly.pdbx_strand_id
1 'polypeptide(L)'
;MESTLETKAALDERLPLMAHVKEKLKTTSDEGRQKVMESFNKVWWKSSMSMISLFRWPRAYHFPSLSPSKVISPYSVQPNSGCEKQFGLLNQVSALGINYGQVANDLPSPEQVLRLLSSLRITKTRIYDTNPRVLAAFAGSGIDLIVTTPNEAVAGLADPARALQWVSTNIIPFIPATRITGISVGNEVFTSDDETLMANLVPAMVSLQQALVRHGLDSSIHVSTANSLAVLSNSYPPSLGSFRPELAMVIEPLLRFLSDTGAPFWINAYPYFAYKDDPQRVPLEYAIFGSGSVMVDPNTGLHYDNMLYAQVDL
;
A
#
# COMPACT_ATOMS: atom_id res chain seq x y z
N MET A 1 -11.95 25.11 6.27
CA MET A 1 -11.69 24.66 7.65
C MET A 1 -12.68 23.59 8.12
N GLU A 2 -13.83 23.39 7.43
CA GLU A 2 -14.81 22.32 7.72
C GLU A 2 -14.52 20.96 7.07
N SER A 3 -13.76 20.89 5.97
CA SER A 3 -13.60 19.65 5.19
C SER A 3 -12.64 18.60 5.80
N THR A 4 -11.79 18.98 6.77
CA THR A 4 -10.89 18.04 7.47
C THR A 4 -11.58 17.33 8.63
N LEU A 5 -12.67 17.92 9.15
CA LEU A 5 -13.44 17.38 10.28
C LEU A 5 -14.37 16.23 9.84
N GLU A 6 -14.89 16.26 8.62
CA GLU A 6 -15.79 15.22 8.08
C GLU A 6 -15.05 13.92 7.70
N THR A 7 -13.79 13.99 7.27
CA THR A 7 -12.96 12.81 6.99
C THR A 7 -12.63 12.01 8.25
N LYS A 8 -12.53 12.69 9.40
CA LYS A 8 -12.27 12.11 10.71
C LYS A 8 -13.47 11.32 11.24
N ALA A 9 -14.68 11.86 11.09
CA ALA A 9 -15.91 11.22 11.53
C ALA A 9 -16.20 9.88 10.80
N ALA A 10 -15.89 9.80 9.50
CA ALA A 10 -16.11 8.61 8.69
C ALA A 10 -15.14 7.44 8.99
N LEU A 11 -13.93 7.75 9.47
CA LEU A 11 -12.96 6.76 9.95
C LEU A 11 -13.30 6.33 11.40
N ASP A 12 -13.69 7.27 12.26
CA ASP A 12 -14.04 6.98 13.66
C ASP A 12 -15.33 6.12 13.79
N GLU A 13 -16.32 6.27 12.89
CA GLU A 13 -17.53 5.43 12.89
C GLU A 13 -17.28 3.96 12.45
N ARG A 14 -16.14 3.66 11.82
CA ARG A 14 -15.85 2.33 11.23
C ARG A 14 -14.77 1.53 11.95
N LEU A 15 -14.32 1.99 13.11
CA LEU A 15 -13.24 1.36 13.89
C LEU A 15 -13.62 0.93 15.33
N PRO A 16 -14.69 0.13 15.55
CA PRO A 16 -14.97 -0.43 16.89
C PRO A 16 -13.78 -1.20 17.51
N LEU A 17 -12.95 -1.84 16.69
CA LEU A 17 -11.77 -2.58 17.13
C LEU A 17 -10.67 -1.66 17.66
N MET A 18 -10.44 -0.50 17.02
CA MET A 18 -9.42 0.45 17.50
C MET A 18 -9.90 1.24 18.71
N ALA A 19 -11.20 1.51 18.84
CA ALA A 19 -11.75 2.08 20.07
C ALA A 19 -11.48 1.17 21.29
N HIS A 20 -11.73 -0.14 21.15
CA HIS A 20 -11.47 -1.13 22.21
C HIS A 20 -9.98 -1.24 22.57
N VAL A 21 -9.09 -1.18 21.58
CA VAL A 21 -7.64 -1.26 21.80
C VAL A 21 -7.10 0.03 22.42
N LYS A 22 -7.57 1.20 21.97
CA LYS A 22 -7.26 2.50 22.59
C LYS A 22 -7.64 2.53 24.07
N GLU A 23 -8.82 2.01 24.41
CA GLU A 23 -9.29 1.98 25.80
C GLU A 23 -8.43 1.07 26.69
N LYS A 24 -8.04 -0.11 26.18
CA LYS A 24 -7.16 -1.05 26.89
C LYS A 24 -5.73 -0.54 27.05
N LEU A 25 -5.23 0.27 26.11
CA LEU A 25 -3.89 0.88 26.18
C LEU A 25 -3.80 2.04 27.18
N LYS A 26 -4.90 2.75 27.43
CA LYS A 26 -4.96 3.86 28.41
C LYS A 26 -4.77 3.41 29.84
N THR A 27 -5.19 2.19 30.20
CA THR A 27 -5.21 1.70 31.58
C THR A 27 -4.03 0.80 31.95
N THR A 28 -3.00 0.70 31.10
CA THR A 28 -1.96 -0.32 31.20
C THR A 28 -0.56 0.31 31.33
N SER A 29 0.31 -0.27 32.16
CA SER A 29 1.73 0.13 32.30
C SER A 29 2.49 0.03 30.98
N ASP A 30 3.65 0.67 30.84
CA ASP A 30 4.39 0.68 29.56
C ASP A 30 4.79 -0.73 29.07
N GLU A 31 5.22 -1.63 29.96
CA GLU A 31 5.43 -3.05 29.64
C GLU A 31 4.12 -3.75 29.21
N GLY A 32 3.00 -3.41 29.84
CA GLY A 32 1.71 -3.98 29.48
C GLY A 32 1.15 -3.40 28.18
N ARG A 33 1.46 -2.14 27.82
CA ARG A 33 1.15 -1.54 26.51
C ARG A 33 1.89 -2.26 25.41
N GLN A 34 3.17 -2.59 25.60
CA GLN A 34 3.91 -3.45 24.67
C GLN A 34 3.25 -4.82 24.53
N LYS A 35 2.82 -5.49 25.62
CA LYS A 35 2.11 -6.78 25.55
C LYS A 35 0.73 -6.70 24.88
N VAL A 36 -0.02 -5.61 25.10
CA VAL A 36 -1.31 -5.36 24.45
C VAL A 36 -1.12 -5.08 22.97
N MET A 37 -0.11 -4.29 22.60
CA MET A 37 0.27 -4.06 21.20
C MET A 37 0.85 -5.32 20.56
N GLU A 38 1.61 -6.15 21.25
CA GLU A 38 2.09 -7.45 20.74
C GLU A 38 0.94 -8.44 20.57
N SER A 39 -0.06 -8.40 21.46
CA SER A 39 -1.27 -9.23 21.32
C SER A 39 -2.15 -8.71 20.19
N PHE A 40 -2.29 -7.39 20.04
CA PHE A 40 -2.92 -6.75 18.90
C PHE A 40 -2.19 -7.12 17.61
N ASN A 41 -0.86 -7.06 17.56
CA ASN A 41 -0.07 -7.49 16.42
C ASN A 41 -0.11 -8.99 16.18
N LYS A 42 -0.18 -9.84 17.21
CA LYS A 42 -0.35 -11.29 17.03
C LYS A 42 -1.74 -11.62 16.50
N VAL A 43 -2.78 -10.89 16.93
CA VAL A 43 -4.13 -11.00 16.37
C VAL A 43 -4.14 -10.40 14.95
N TRP A 44 -3.45 -9.30 14.68
CA TRP A 44 -3.32 -8.68 13.36
C TRP A 44 -2.46 -9.49 12.38
N TRP A 45 -1.47 -10.21 12.88
CA TRP A 45 -0.62 -11.15 12.13
C TRP A 45 -1.38 -12.45 11.87
N LYS A 46 -2.05 -13.01 12.89
CA LYS A 46 -2.92 -14.19 12.76
C LYS A 46 -4.20 -13.91 11.94
N SER A 47 -4.67 -12.67 11.91
CA SER A 47 -5.81 -12.22 11.10
C SER A 47 -5.40 -11.49 9.82
N SER A 48 -4.09 -11.40 9.54
CA SER A 48 -3.50 -10.71 8.38
C SER A 48 -4.15 -9.36 8.05
N MET A 49 -4.52 -8.57 9.06
CA MET A 49 -4.93 -7.20 8.82
C MET A 49 -3.64 -6.39 8.57
N SER A 50 -3.29 -6.14 7.32
CA SER A 50 -2.50 -4.94 6.99
C SER A 50 -3.44 -4.02 6.24
N MET A 51 -3.42 -2.74 6.62
CA MET A 51 -4.17 -1.73 5.92
C MET A 51 -3.35 -1.42 4.66
N ILE A 52 -3.74 -2.04 3.54
CA ILE A 52 -3.24 -1.60 2.24
C ILE A 52 -3.88 -0.24 1.99
N SER A 53 -3.15 0.80 2.36
CA SER A 53 -3.44 2.14 1.91
C SER A 53 -3.09 2.19 0.42
N LEU A 54 -4.11 2.08 -0.43
CA LEU A 54 -4.00 2.26 -1.87
C LEU A 54 -3.76 3.74 -2.17
N PHE A 55 -2.50 4.18 -2.17
CA PHE A 55 -2.18 5.51 -2.70
C PHE A 55 -2.19 5.46 -4.22
N ARG A 56 -3.12 6.20 -4.82
CA ARG A 56 -3.03 6.60 -6.21
C ARG A 56 -2.27 7.91 -6.25
N TRP A 57 -1.01 7.88 -6.69
CA TRP A 57 -0.26 9.11 -6.93
C TRP A 57 -0.93 9.88 -8.09
N PRO A 58 -1.39 11.13 -7.91
CA PRO A 58 -1.95 11.91 -9.01
C PRO A 58 -0.80 12.49 -9.85
N ARG A 59 -0.65 11.96 -11.08
CA ARG A 59 0.15 12.51 -12.20
C ARG A 59 1.66 12.70 -11.98
N ALA A 60 2.41 12.16 -12.94
CA ALA A 60 3.86 12.26 -13.11
C ALA A 60 4.41 13.67 -12.88
N TYR A 61 5.39 13.76 -11.98
CA TYR A 61 6.36 14.85 -12.01
C TYR A 61 7.16 14.72 -13.32
N HIS A 62 7.00 15.70 -14.19
CA HIS A 62 7.87 15.90 -15.34
C HIS A 62 9.27 16.19 -14.81
N PHE A 63 10.22 15.25 -14.99
CA PHE A 63 11.64 15.52 -14.77
C PHE A 63 12.13 16.41 -15.92
N PRO A 64 12.53 17.68 -15.70
CA PRO A 64 13.13 18.48 -16.76
C PRO A 64 14.55 17.97 -17.01
N SER A 65 14.83 17.56 -18.25
CA SER A 65 16.18 17.31 -18.73
C SER A 65 17.05 18.57 -18.55
N LEU A 66 18.16 18.44 -17.85
CA LEU A 66 19.18 19.48 -17.75
C LEU A 66 19.87 19.68 -19.11
N SER A 67 19.79 20.89 -19.67
CA SER A 67 20.85 21.45 -20.51
C SER A 67 21.03 22.94 -20.23
N PRO A 68 22.28 23.46 -20.26
CA PRO A 68 22.60 24.78 -19.74
C PRO A 68 22.49 25.86 -20.81
N SER A 69 22.22 27.10 -20.35
CA SER A 69 22.41 28.40 -21.03
C SER A 69 21.14 29.09 -21.54
N LYS A 70 20.59 29.99 -20.71
CA LYS A 70 20.43 31.42 -21.04
C LYS A 70 19.80 32.16 -19.86
N VAL A 71 20.61 32.96 -19.18
CA VAL A 71 20.17 33.96 -18.21
C VAL A 71 19.83 35.23 -18.99
N ILE A 72 18.57 35.67 -18.92
CA ILE A 72 18.19 37.08 -19.09
C ILE A 72 17.29 37.43 -17.90
N SER A 73 17.67 38.51 -17.20
CA SER A 73 17.05 39.09 -16.00
C SER A 73 16.17 40.32 -16.39
N PRO A 74 15.49 41.04 -15.47
CA PRO A 74 14.14 40.80 -14.98
C PRO A 74 13.19 42.00 -15.26
N TYR A 75 11.98 41.97 -14.66
CA TYR A 75 10.90 42.98 -14.58
C TYR A 75 9.76 42.89 -15.60
N SER A 76 8.58 42.45 -15.15
CA SER A 76 7.45 43.35 -14.81
C SER A 76 6.17 42.55 -14.50
N VAL A 77 5.58 42.82 -13.34
CA VAL A 77 4.26 42.38 -12.88
C VAL A 77 3.19 43.22 -13.58
N GLN A 78 2.02 42.64 -13.93
CA GLN A 78 0.66 43.17 -13.71
C GLN A 78 -0.43 42.15 -14.13
N PRO A 79 -1.67 42.25 -13.59
CA PRO A 79 -2.51 41.11 -13.24
C PRO A 79 -3.80 40.95 -14.08
N ASN A 80 -4.53 39.87 -13.79
CA ASN A 80 -5.92 39.52 -14.14
C ASN A 80 -6.20 38.76 -15.44
N SER A 81 -6.54 37.48 -15.29
CA SER A 81 -7.87 36.97 -15.68
C SER A 81 -8.10 35.59 -15.02
N GLY A 82 -9.32 35.40 -14.50
CA GLY A 82 -9.70 34.33 -13.58
C GLY A 82 -9.49 32.93 -14.14
N CYS A 83 -8.77 32.13 -13.37
CA CYS A 83 -8.82 30.67 -13.42
C CYS A 83 -9.38 30.25 -12.07
N GLU A 84 -10.70 30.08 -12.00
CA GLU A 84 -11.36 29.40 -10.88
C GLU A 84 -10.74 28.02 -10.76
N LYS A 85 -9.89 27.87 -9.74
CA LYS A 85 -9.33 26.59 -9.34
C LYS A 85 -10.48 25.66 -9.00
N GLN A 86 -10.73 24.71 -9.89
CA GLN A 86 -11.51 23.51 -9.61
C GLN A 86 -10.74 22.70 -8.55
N PHE A 87 -10.89 23.10 -7.29
CA PHE A 87 -10.51 22.28 -6.15
C PHE A 87 -11.38 21.03 -6.20
N GLY A 88 -10.87 19.97 -6.83
CA GLY A 88 -11.47 18.65 -6.77
C GLY A 88 -11.64 18.25 -5.32
N LEU A 89 -12.88 17.93 -4.93
CA LEU A 89 -13.20 17.28 -3.68
C LEU A 89 -12.22 16.11 -3.46
N LEU A 90 -11.52 16.13 -2.33
CA LEU A 90 -10.82 14.96 -1.85
C LEU A 90 -11.89 13.92 -1.49
N ASN A 91 -11.98 12.87 -2.31
CA ASN A 91 -12.90 11.77 -2.11
C ASN A 91 -12.71 11.15 -0.71
N GLN A 92 -13.83 10.81 -0.07
CA GLN A 92 -13.93 9.88 1.05
C GLN A 92 -13.03 8.65 0.84
N VAL A 93 -12.59 7.98 1.90
CA VAL A 93 -11.94 6.66 1.79
C VAL A 93 -12.88 5.74 0.99
N SER A 94 -12.56 5.57 -0.29
CA SER A 94 -13.49 4.96 -1.26
C SER A 94 -13.59 3.45 -1.10
N ALA A 95 -12.67 2.82 -0.36
CA ALA A 95 -12.69 1.39 -0.08
C ALA A 95 -11.76 1.04 1.09
N LEU A 96 -12.22 0.14 1.97
CA LEU A 96 -11.41 -0.54 2.99
C LEU A 96 -11.18 -2.00 2.55
N GLY A 97 -9.96 -2.49 2.75
CA GLY A 97 -9.62 -3.89 2.50
C GLY A 97 -9.00 -4.56 3.71
N ILE A 98 -9.02 -5.89 3.71
CA ILE A 98 -8.37 -6.76 4.71
C ILE A 98 -7.49 -7.76 3.97
N ASN A 99 -6.30 -8.11 4.46
CA ASN A 99 -5.58 -9.22 3.84
C ASN A 99 -6.08 -10.55 4.41
N TYR A 100 -6.28 -11.52 3.54
CA TYR A 100 -6.70 -12.87 3.87
C TYR A 100 -5.48 -13.79 3.84
N GLY A 101 -4.82 -13.93 4.99
CA GLY A 101 -3.76 -14.91 5.20
C GLY A 101 -4.33 -16.30 5.45
N GLN A 102 -3.63 -17.31 4.95
CA GLN A 102 -4.06 -18.70 4.96
C GLN A 102 -3.09 -19.62 5.74
N VAL A 103 -2.09 -19.05 6.42
CA VAL A 103 -1.08 -19.81 7.18
C VAL A 103 -1.56 -20.03 8.61
N ALA A 104 -2.46 -20.99 8.77
CA ALA A 104 -2.91 -21.55 10.07
C ALA A 104 -3.67 -22.87 9.83
N ASN A 105 -3.97 -23.62 10.91
CA ASN A 105 -4.55 -24.95 10.84
C ASN A 105 -6.03 -25.02 11.26
N ASP A 106 -6.63 -23.91 11.67
CA ASP A 106 -7.99 -23.80 12.21
C ASP A 106 -8.80 -22.67 11.54
N LEU A 107 -8.39 -22.24 10.35
CA LEU A 107 -9.05 -21.15 9.63
C LEU A 107 -10.43 -21.55 9.08
N PRO A 108 -11.40 -20.63 9.05
CA PRO A 108 -12.66 -20.84 8.36
C PRO A 108 -12.47 -21.14 6.86
N SER A 109 -13.44 -21.82 6.27
CA SER A 109 -13.51 -22.04 4.81
C SER A 109 -13.58 -20.71 4.03
N PRO A 110 -13.14 -20.66 2.77
CA PRO A 110 -13.24 -19.46 1.94
C PRO A 110 -14.65 -18.86 1.87
N GLU A 111 -15.69 -19.69 1.87
CA GLU A 111 -17.10 -19.25 1.87
C GLU A 111 -17.50 -18.60 3.20
N GLN A 112 -16.98 -19.11 4.32
CA GLN A 112 -17.16 -18.48 5.64
C GLN A 112 -16.43 -17.14 5.72
N VAL A 113 -15.21 -17.07 5.18
CA VAL A 113 -14.44 -15.82 5.11
C VAL A 113 -15.15 -14.80 4.23
N LEU A 114 -15.67 -15.19 3.06
CA LEU A 114 -16.47 -14.32 2.21
C LEU A 114 -17.69 -13.77 2.96
N ARG A 115 -18.44 -14.62 3.68
CA ARG A 115 -19.59 -14.16 4.48
C ARG A 115 -19.16 -13.16 5.57
N LEU A 116 -18.02 -13.37 6.20
CA LEU A 116 -17.45 -12.46 7.20
C LEU A 116 -17.06 -11.11 6.59
N LEU A 117 -16.34 -11.10 5.46
CA LEU A 117 -15.96 -9.86 4.79
C LEU A 117 -17.21 -9.07 4.35
N SER A 118 -18.21 -9.76 3.79
CA SER A 118 -19.49 -9.16 3.40
C SER A 118 -20.25 -8.59 4.59
N SER A 119 -20.28 -9.27 5.75
CA SER A 119 -20.98 -8.75 6.94
C SER A 119 -20.31 -7.49 7.50
N LEU A 120 -18.99 -7.36 7.32
CA LEU A 120 -18.19 -6.20 7.67
C LEU A 120 -18.18 -5.11 6.58
N ARG A 121 -18.90 -5.31 5.47
CA ARG A 121 -18.94 -4.42 4.29
C ARG A 121 -17.54 -4.14 3.71
N ILE A 122 -16.66 -5.11 3.79
CA ILE A 122 -15.32 -5.05 3.19
C ILE A 122 -15.45 -5.33 1.70
N THR A 123 -14.89 -4.42 0.88
CA THR A 123 -15.03 -4.46 -0.57
C THR A 123 -13.74 -4.86 -1.28
N LYS A 124 -12.64 -5.01 -0.55
CA LYS A 124 -11.34 -5.39 -1.09
C LYS A 124 -10.66 -6.43 -0.20
N THR A 125 -9.94 -7.36 -0.79
CA THR A 125 -9.06 -8.26 -0.02
C THR A 125 -7.80 -8.61 -0.80
N ARG A 126 -6.72 -8.87 -0.09
CA ARG A 126 -5.49 -9.41 -0.67
C ARG A 126 -5.26 -10.84 -0.19
N ILE A 127 -4.94 -11.74 -1.11
CA ILE A 127 -4.41 -13.06 -0.79
C ILE A 127 -2.93 -13.13 -1.16
N TYR A 128 -2.17 -13.93 -0.41
CA TYR A 128 -0.72 -14.06 -0.55
C TYR A 128 -0.29 -15.17 -1.52
N ASP A 129 -1.25 -15.68 -2.30
CA ASP A 129 -1.09 -16.72 -3.32
C ASP A 129 -2.14 -16.55 -4.43
N THR A 130 -2.34 -17.59 -5.24
CA THR A 130 -3.44 -17.73 -6.21
C THR A 130 -4.31 -18.95 -5.90
N ASN A 131 -4.68 -19.15 -4.63
CA ASN A 131 -5.44 -20.33 -4.20
C ASN A 131 -6.77 -20.45 -4.98
N PRO A 132 -6.96 -21.50 -5.81
CA PRO A 132 -8.13 -21.65 -6.66
C PRO A 132 -9.43 -21.81 -5.86
N ARG A 133 -9.37 -22.33 -4.63
CA ARG A 133 -10.56 -22.44 -3.75
C ARG A 133 -11.04 -21.07 -3.31
N VAL A 134 -10.12 -20.16 -2.98
CA VAL A 134 -10.47 -18.78 -2.60
C VAL A 134 -11.00 -18.03 -3.81
N LEU A 135 -10.30 -18.11 -4.94
CA LEU A 135 -10.72 -17.43 -6.17
C LEU A 135 -12.10 -17.91 -6.63
N ALA A 136 -12.40 -19.20 -6.57
CA ALA A 136 -13.72 -19.75 -6.89
C ALA A 136 -14.80 -19.31 -5.89
N ALA A 137 -14.51 -19.34 -4.58
CA ALA A 137 -15.48 -18.94 -3.55
C ALA A 137 -15.89 -17.47 -3.66
N PHE A 138 -15.00 -16.60 -4.13
CA PHE A 138 -15.25 -15.16 -4.30
C PHE A 138 -15.94 -14.81 -5.63
N ALA A 139 -16.24 -15.80 -6.49
CA ALA A 139 -16.99 -15.58 -7.72
C ALA A 139 -18.36 -14.95 -7.45
N GLY A 140 -18.71 -13.89 -8.19
CA GLY A 140 -19.97 -13.16 -8.06
C GLY A 140 -20.10 -12.32 -6.78
N SER A 141 -19.09 -12.28 -5.91
CA SER A 141 -19.17 -11.56 -4.63
C SER A 141 -19.14 -10.03 -4.76
N GLY A 142 -18.54 -9.51 -5.83
CA GLY A 142 -18.28 -8.07 -5.96
C GLY A 142 -17.07 -7.57 -5.18
N ILE A 143 -16.39 -8.41 -4.38
CA ILE A 143 -15.17 -8.04 -3.65
C ILE A 143 -13.97 -8.06 -4.60
N ASP A 144 -13.22 -6.96 -4.64
CA ASP A 144 -11.99 -6.88 -5.44
C ASP A 144 -10.85 -7.66 -4.75
N LEU A 145 -10.11 -8.45 -5.53
CA LEU A 145 -9.02 -9.31 -5.09
C LEU A 145 -7.68 -8.81 -5.63
N ILE A 146 -6.70 -8.67 -4.74
CA ILE A 146 -5.28 -8.62 -5.09
C ILE A 146 -4.70 -10.00 -4.81
N VAL A 147 -4.13 -10.64 -5.83
CA VAL A 147 -3.41 -11.91 -5.68
C VAL A 147 -1.91 -11.65 -5.60
N THR A 148 -1.14 -12.58 -5.05
CA THR A 148 0.30 -12.40 -4.88
C THR A 148 1.06 -13.57 -5.50
N THR A 149 2.08 -13.28 -6.31
CA THR A 149 3.06 -14.31 -6.71
C THR A 149 4.02 -14.51 -5.54
N PRO A 150 4.34 -15.75 -5.16
CA PRO A 150 5.32 -15.95 -4.10
C PRO A 150 6.73 -15.55 -4.59
N ASN A 151 7.62 -15.18 -3.65
CA ASN A 151 8.94 -14.64 -3.99
C ASN A 151 9.76 -15.63 -4.85
N GLU A 152 9.70 -16.92 -4.55
CA GLU A 152 10.37 -17.99 -5.28
C GLU A 152 9.92 -18.12 -6.75
N ALA A 153 8.75 -17.60 -7.11
CA ALA A 153 8.26 -17.64 -8.49
C ALA A 153 8.79 -16.46 -9.33
N VAL A 154 9.25 -15.37 -8.71
CA VAL A 154 9.57 -14.11 -9.39
C VAL A 154 10.62 -14.31 -10.49
N ALA A 155 11.72 -15.01 -10.19
CA ALA A 155 12.77 -15.28 -11.18
C ALA A 155 12.24 -16.06 -12.41
N GLY A 156 11.35 -17.03 -12.20
CA GLY A 156 10.74 -17.79 -13.28
C GLY A 156 9.75 -16.97 -14.12
N LEU A 157 9.11 -15.95 -13.53
CA LEU A 157 8.16 -15.08 -14.20
C LEU A 157 8.82 -13.98 -15.04
N ALA A 158 10.13 -13.78 -14.92
CA ALA A 158 10.87 -12.92 -15.83
C ALA A 158 10.80 -13.41 -17.29
N ASP A 159 10.63 -14.72 -17.51
CA ASP A 159 10.40 -15.32 -18.84
C ASP A 159 8.96 -15.02 -19.34
N PRO A 160 8.79 -14.30 -20.46
CA PRO A 160 7.46 -13.96 -21.00
C PRO A 160 6.57 -15.15 -21.33
N ALA A 161 7.13 -16.32 -21.66
CA ALA A 161 6.36 -17.53 -21.92
C ALA A 161 5.81 -18.13 -20.63
N ARG A 162 6.64 -18.14 -19.56
CA ARG A 162 6.23 -18.62 -18.24
C ARG A 162 5.23 -17.67 -17.59
N ALA A 163 5.40 -16.35 -17.74
CA ALA A 163 4.42 -15.37 -17.28
C ALA A 163 3.07 -15.53 -17.99
N LEU A 164 3.07 -15.75 -19.31
CA LEU A 164 1.84 -16.02 -20.05
C LEU A 164 1.14 -17.29 -19.56
N GLN A 165 1.90 -18.36 -19.35
CA GLN A 165 1.37 -19.60 -18.80
C GLN A 165 0.82 -19.39 -17.39
N TRP A 166 1.51 -18.62 -16.56
CA TRP A 166 1.08 -18.31 -15.20
C TRP A 166 -0.24 -17.56 -15.19
N VAL A 167 -0.39 -16.51 -16.01
CA VAL A 167 -1.66 -15.75 -16.15
C VAL A 167 -2.78 -16.67 -16.66
N SER A 168 -2.51 -17.46 -17.71
CA SER A 168 -3.47 -18.42 -18.28
C SER A 168 -3.96 -19.46 -17.27
N THR A 169 -3.11 -19.84 -16.31
CA THR A 169 -3.42 -20.88 -15.33
C THR A 169 -4.09 -20.31 -14.08
N ASN A 170 -3.62 -19.16 -13.59
CA ASN A 170 -3.97 -18.66 -12.26
C ASN A 170 -4.98 -17.51 -12.27
N ILE A 171 -5.14 -16.82 -13.39
CA ILE A 171 -6.00 -15.62 -13.49
C ILE A 171 -7.18 -15.90 -14.41
N ILE A 172 -6.91 -16.30 -15.65
CA ILE A 172 -7.94 -16.44 -16.70
C ILE A 172 -9.11 -17.35 -16.30
N PRO A 173 -8.93 -18.50 -15.62
CA PRO A 173 -10.05 -19.39 -15.29
C PRO A 173 -11.08 -18.78 -14.32
N PHE A 174 -10.75 -17.68 -13.63
CA PHE A 174 -11.61 -17.08 -12.61
C PHE A 174 -12.29 -15.78 -13.07
N ILE A 175 -11.82 -15.18 -14.17
CA ILE A 175 -12.40 -13.95 -14.73
C ILE A 175 -13.52 -14.31 -15.73
N PRO A 176 -14.62 -13.56 -15.81
CA PRO A 176 -14.95 -12.34 -15.05
C PRO A 176 -15.71 -12.58 -13.75
N ALA A 177 -15.97 -13.84 -13.38
CA ALA A 177 -16.79 -14.16 -12.22
C ALA A 177 -16.17 -13.61 -10.92
N THR A 178 -14.86 -13.72 -10.77
CA THR A 178 -14.09 -13.21 -9.63
C THR A 178 -13.42 -11.90 -10.03
N ARG A 179 -13.52 -10.86 -9.21
CA ARG A 179 -12.96 -9.53 -9.50
C ARG A 179 -11.49 -9.44 -9.08
N ILE A 180 -10.59 -10.04 -9.85
CA ILE A 180 -9.15 -9.84 -9.65
C ILE A 180 -8.79 -8.47 -10.21
N THR A 181 -8.28 -7.57 -9.37
CA THR A 181 -7.94 -6.18 -9.75
C THR A 181 -6.45 -5.89 -9.65
N GLY A 182 -5.67 -6.81 -9.08
CA GLY A 182 -4.23 -6.61 -8.94
C GLY A 182 -3.44 -7.90 -8.77
N ILE A 183 -2.20 -7.87 -9.24
CA ILE A 183 -1.18 -8.90 -9.03
C ILE A 183 0.01 -8.25 -8.32
N SER A 184 0.28 -8.69 -7.09
CA SER A 184 1.49 -8.35 -6.33
C SER A 184 2.60 -9.31 -6.70
N VAL A 185 3.63 -8.81 -7.38
CA VAL A 185 4.81 -9.60 -7.74
C VAL A 185 5.76 -9.64 -6.55
N GLY A 186 5.72 -10.75 -5.82
CA GLY A 186 6.41 -10.90 -4.55
C GLY A 186 5.78 -10.07 -3.42
N ASN A 187 6.44 -10.15 -2.27
CA ASN A 187 6.13 -9.38 -1.07
C ASN A 187 7.43 -9.01 -0.34
N GLU A 188 7.62 -7.71 -0.13
CA GLU A 188 8.77 -7.13 0.58
C GLU A 188 10.12 -7.58 0.00
N VAL A 189 10.22 -7.67 -1.33
CA VAL A 189 11.41 -8.18 -2.04
C VAL A 189 12.72 -7.50 -1.60
N PHE A 190 12.67 -6.20 -1.33
CA PHE A 190 13.82 -5.39 -0.93
C PHE A 190 14.27 -5.57 0.54
N THR A 191 13.57 -6.38 1.33
CA THR A 191 14.02 -6.76 2.68
C THR A 191 14.84 -8.05 2.68
N SER A 192 14.99 -8.70 1.52
CA SER A 192 15.83 -9.88 1.36
C SER A 192 17.23 -9.49 0.90
N ASP A 193 18.22 -10.32 1.25
CA ASP A 193 19.58 -10.24 0.71
C ASP A 193 19.72 -10.98 -0.63
N ASP A 194 18.60 -11.35 -1.27
CA ASP A 194 18.59 -12.09 -2.53
C ASP A 194 18.65 -11.13 -3.72
N GLU A 195 19.88 -10.88 -4.20
CA GLU A 195 20.13 -10.05 -5.38
C GLU A 195 19.44 -10.60 -6.64
N THR A 196 19.28 -11.91 -6.76
CA THR A 196 18.62 -12.53 -7.92
C THR A 196 17.13 -12.23 -7.89
N LEU A 197 16.50 -12.32 -6.72
CA LEU A 197 15.10 -11.95 -6.54
C LEU A 197 14.87 -10.48 -6.89
N MET A 198 15.71 -9.57 -6.39
CA MET A 198 15.62 -8.14 -6.68
C MET A 198 15.83 -7.83 -8.16
N ALA A 199 16.84 -8.43 -8.79
CA ALA A 199 17.15 -8.21 -10.20
C ALA A 199 16.04 -8.69 -11.15
N ASN A 200 15.29 -9.73 -10.76
CA ASN A 200 14.21 -10.28 -11.57
C ASN A 200 12.83 -9.66 -11.31
N LEU A 201 12.68 -8.78 -10.31
CA LEU A 201 11.41 -8.18 -9.95
C LEU A 201 10.76 -7.41 -11.10
N VAL A 202 11.44 -6.41 -11.65
CA VAL A 202 10.90 -5.59 -12.74
C VAL A 202 10.72 -6.41 -14.03
N PRO A 203 11.67 -7.27 -14.46
CA PRO A 203 11.45 -8.19 -15.58
C PRO A 203 10.19 -9.06 -15.43
N ALA A 204 9.93 -9.61 -14.23
CA ALA A 204 8.73 -10.40 -13.97
C ALA A 204 7.45 -9.55 -14.08
N MET A 205 7.46 -8.33 -13.55
CA MET A 205 6.33 -7.40 -13.65
C MET A 205 6.03 -7.04 -15.12
N VAL A 206 7.07 -6.78 -15.93
CA VAL A 206 6.95 -6.51 -17.37
C VAL A 206 6.35 -7.71 -18.11
N SER A 207 6.87 -8.91 -17.86
CA SER A 207 6.38 -10.15 -18.49
C SER A 207 4.93 -10.47 -18.14
N LEU A 208 4.52 -10.22 -16.88
CA LEU A 208 3.12 -10.35 -16.45
C LEU A 208 2.22 -9.28 -17.09
N GLN A 209 2.66 -8.03 -17.16
CA GLN A 209 1.91 -6.96 -17.83
C GLN A 209 1.67 -7.31 -19.30
N GLN A 210 2.70 -7.79 -20.02
CA GLN A 210 2.57 -8.23 -21.41
C GLN A 210 1.60 -9.42 -21.57
N ALA A 211 1.57 -10.34 -20.60
CA ALA A 211 0.58 -11.42 -20.58
C ALA A 211 -0.84 -10.87 -20.41
N LEU A 212 -1.05 -9.89 -19.50
CA LEU A 212 -2.36 -9.24 -19.33
C LEU A 212 -2.81 -8.48 -20.58
N VAL A 213 -1.91 -7.73 -21.24
CA VAL A 213 -2.20 -7.04 -22.52
C VAL A 213 -2.67 -8.03 -23.58
N ARG A 214 -2.02 -9.20 -23.69
CA ARG A 214 -2.41 -10.25 -24.64
C ARG A 214 -3.83 -10.80 -24.40
N HIS A 215 -4.32 -10.72 -23.16
CA HIS A 215 -5.68 -11.10 -22.80
C HIS A 215 -6.65 -9.90 -22.70
N GLY A 216 -6.20 -8.67 -23.00
CA GLY A 216 -7.00 -7.45 -22.88
C GLY A 216 -7.39 -7.08 -21.45
N LEU A 217 -6.59 -7.48 -20.45
CA LEU A 217 -6.86 -7.30 -19.02
C LEU A 217 -6.04 -6.18 -18.37
N ASP A 218 -5.09 -5.59 -19.09
CA ASP A 218 -4.14 -4.59 -18.61
C ASP A 218 -4.77 -3.30 -18.09
N SER A 219 -5.98 -2.97 -18.55
CA SER A 219 -6.76 -1.83 -18.04
C SER A 219 -7.53 -2.12 -16.75
N SER A 220 -7.67 -3.40 -16.38
CA SER A 220 -8.51 -3.86 -15.26
C SER A 220 -7.72 -4.51 -14.12
N ILE A 221 -6.54 -5.05 -14.43
CA ILE A 221 -5.66 -5.74 -13.48
C ILE A 221 -4.32 -5.00 -13.44
N HIS A 222 -4.01 -4.36 -12.32
CA HIS A 222 -2.71 -3.69 -12.13
C HIS A 222 -1.64 -4.69 -11.69
N VAL A 223 -0.44 -4.58 -12.24
CA VAL A 223 0.74 -5.30 -11.75
C VAL A 223 1.57 -4.35 -10.89
N SER A 224 1.84 -4.73 -9.66
CA SER A 224 2.69 -3.95 -8.74
C SER A 224 3.44 -4.91 -7.80
N THR A 225 4.14 -4.38 -6.81
CA THR A 225 4.81 -5.15 -5.76
C THR A 225 4.56 -4.49 -4.41
N ALA A 226 4.33 -5.29 -3.37
CA ALA A 226 4.15 -4.78 -2.02
C ALA A 226 5.52 -4.56 -1.36
N ASN A 227 5.81 -3.32 -0.97
CA ASN A 227 7.08 -2.92 -0.39
C ASN A 227 6.98 -2.74 1.12
N SER A 228 8.09 -2.94 1.82
CA SER A 228 8.25 -2.48 3.21
C SER A 228 8.78 -1.04 3.21
N LEU A 229 8.55 -0.29 4.30
CA LEU A 229 9.20 1.02 4.50
C LEU A 229 10.73 0.90 4.63
N ALA A 230 11.27 -0.31 4.79
CA ALA A 230 12.72 -0.59 4.76
C ALA A 230 13.39 -0.29 3.40
N VAL A 231 12.62 0.06 2.36
CA VAL A 231 13.17 0.60 1.11
C VAL A 231 13.77 2.00 1.27
N LEU A 232 13.45 2.70 2.36
CA LEU A 232 13.88 4.07 2.61
C LEU A 232 15.18 4.11 3.43
N SER A 233 16.13 4.96 3.02
CA SER A 233 17.30 5.31 3.83
C SER A 233 17.01 6.42 4.82
N ASN A 234 16.13 7.34 4.46
CA ASN A 234 15.69 8.42 5.33
C ASN A 234 14.17 8.46 5.37
N SER A 235 13.64 8.58 6.58
CA SER A 235 12.19 8.59 6.85
C SER A 235 11.79 9.65 7.88
N TYR A 236 12.73 10.51 8.27
CA TYR A 236 12.45 11.61 9.19
C TYR A 236 13.29 12.86 8.90
N PRO A 237 12.66 14.06 8.83
CA PRO A 237 11.22 14.25 8.73
C PRO A 237 10.68 13.74 7.37
N PRO A 238 9.35 13.57 7.20
CA PRO A 238 8.79 12.99 5.98
C PRO A 238 9.23 13.65 4.67
N SER A 239 9.42 14.97 4.66
CA SER A 239 9.92 15.73 3.50
C SER A 239 11.32 15.37 3.04
N LEU A 240 12.11 14.67 3.87
CA LEU A 240 13.41 14.15 3.48
C LEU A 240 13.38 12.65 3.16
N GLY A 241 12.20 12.08 2.97
CA GLY A 241 11.98 10.73 2.48
C GLY A 241 12.85 10.42 1.27
N SER A 242 13.64 9.36 1.37
CA SER A 242 14.50 8.92 0.26
C SER A 242 14.70 7.42 0.26
N PHE A 243 14.63 6.82 -0.93
CA PHE A 243 14.99 5.42 -1.14
C PHE A 243 16.47 5.19 -0.83
N ARG A 244 16.77 4.00 -0.33
CA ARG A 244 18.14 3.50 -0.15
C ARG A 244 18.92 3.62 -1.48
N PRO A 245 20.07 4.32 -1.51
CA PRO A 245 20.85 4.52 -2.75
C PRO A 245 21.24 3.22 -3.46
N GLU A 246 21.53 2.16 -2.70
CA GLU A 246 21.86 0.83 -3.20
C GLU A 246 20.71 0.16 -3.96
N LEU A 247 19.46 0.57 -3.72
CA LEU A 247 18.30 0.04 -4.43
C LEU A 247 17.99 0.80 -5.73
N ALA A 248 18.70 1.90 -6.04
CA ALA A 248 18.38 2.79 -7.16
C ALA A 248 18.30 2.04 -8.50
N MET A 249 19.17 1.05 -8.72
CA MET A 249 19.21 0.22 -9.93
C MET A 249 17.93 -0.59 -10.17
N VAL A 250 17.12 -0.83 -9.14
CA VAL A 250 15.86 -1.58 -9.23
C VAL A 250 14.65 -0.69 -8.98
N ILE A 251 14.74 0.27 -8.06
CA ILE A 251 13.65 1.20 -7.74
C ILE A 251 13.36 2.15 -8.90
N GLU A 252 14.37 2.72 -9.58
CA GLU A 252 14.11 3.60 -10.74
C GLU A 252 13.31 2.88 -11.84
N PRO A 253 13.73 1.70 -12.35
CA PRO A 253 12.94 1.00 -13.36
C PRO A 253 11.58 0.52 -12.85
N LEU A 254 11.46 0.19 -11.55
CA LEU A 254 10.17 -0.12 -10.93
C LEU A 254 9.21 1.08 -11.00
N LEU A 255 9.66 2.26 -10.56
CA LEU A 255 8.84 3.48 -10.59
C LEU A 255 8.47 3.89 -12.01
N ARG A 256 9.40 3.74 -12.97
CA ARG A 256 9.11 3.97 -14.39
C ARG A 256 8.03 3.01 -14.90
N PHE A 257 8.14 1.70 -14.61
CA PHE A 257 7.13 0.72 -14.97
C PHE A 257 5.75 1.05 -14.37
N LEU A 258 5.68 1.40 -13.09
CA LEU A 258 4.44 1.76 -12.42
C LEU A 258 3.82 3.03 -13.03
N SER A 259 4.64 4.03 -13.36
CA SER A 259 4.19 5.24 -14.05
C SER A 259 3.64 4.94 -15.45
N ASP A 260 4.35 4.12 -16.23
CA ASP A 260 3.98 3.79 -17.62
C ASP A 260 2.69 2.96 -17.69
N THR A 261 2.44 2.11 -16.69
CA THR A 261 1.24 1.26 -16.61
C THR A 261 0.10 1.88 -15.80
N GLY A 262 0.34 3.01 -15.13
CA GLY A 262 -0.62 3.63 -14.21
C GLY A 262 -0.87 2.82 -12.93
N ALA A 263 -0.04 1.82 -12.64
CA ALA A 263 -0.16 0.98 -11.46
C ALA A 263 0.29 1.72 -10.18
N PRO A 264 -0.37 1.49 -9.03
CA PRO A 264 0.02 2.12 -7.77
C PRO A 264 1.30 1.50 -7.19
N PHE A 265 2.04 2.28 -6.39
CA PHE A 265 3.09 1.76 -5.52
C PHE A 265 2.45 1.23 -4.24
N TRP A 266 2.55 -0.07 -3.97
CA TRP A 266 2.01 -0.65 -2.74
C TRP A 266 3.05 -0.66 -1.63
N ILE A 267 2.64 -0.21 -0.45
CA ILE A 267 3.47 -0.13 0.75
C ILE A 267 2.75 -0.83 1.92
N ASN A 268 3.51 -1.63 2.66
CA ASN A 268 3.13 -2.18 3.95
C ASN A 268 3.59 -1.19 5.03
N ALA A 269 2.68 -0.34 5.49
CA ALA A 269 2.95 0.65 6.53
C ALA A 269 2.52 0.12 7.91
N TYR A 270 3.45 0.13 8.86
CA TYR A 270 3.23 -0.36 10.22
C TYR A 270 3.77 0.64 11.26
N PRO A 271 2.95 1.59 11.73
CA PRO A 271 3.33 2.48 12.83
C PRO A 271 3.81 1.76 14.10
N TYR A 272 3.31 0.53 14.30
CA TYR A 272 3.69 -0.30 15.43
C TYR A 272 5.20 -0.59 15.51
N PHE A 273 5.86 -0.91 14.40
CA PHE A 273 7.28 -1.28 14.46
C PHE A 273 8.15 -0.10 14.89
N ALA A 274 7.88 1.10 14.38
CA ALA A 274 8.55 2.32 14.81
C ALA A 274 8.36 2.60 16.32
N TYR A 275 7.15 2.40 16.85
CA TYR A 275 6.91 2.50 18.29
C TYR A 275 7.64 1.43 19.11
N LYS A 276 7.63 0.17 18.64
CA LYS A 276 8.28 -0.94 19.32
C LYS A 276 9.80 -0.72 19.40
N ASP A 277 10.40 -0.21 18.34
CA ASP A 277 11.85 -0.06 18.21
C ASP A 277 12.39 1.14 19.00
N ASP A 278 11.64 2.26 19.05
CA ASP A 278 12.02 3.44 19.84
C ASP A 278 10.81 4.08 20.57
N PRO A 279 10.29 3.44 21.63
CA PRO A 279 9.13 3.97 22.37
C PRO A 279 9.42 5.27 23.13
N GLN A 280 10.69 5.67 23.25
CA GLN A 280 11.07 6.94 23.88
C GLN A 280 10.92 8.12 22.92
N ARG A 281 11.24 7.93 21.63
CA ARG A 281 11.10 8.97 20.59
C ARG A 281 9.81 8.90 19.81
N VAL A 282 9.17 7.74 19.75
CA VAL A 282 7.88 7.54 19.09
C VAL A 282 6.81 7.44 20.17
N PRO A 283 5.97 8.47 20.38
CA PRO A 283 4.89 8.40 21.35
C PRO A 283 3.84 7.37 20.93
N LEU A 284 3.32 6.60 21.90
CA LEU A 284 2.26 5.62 21.62
C LEU A 284 1.05 6.26 20.94
N GLU A 285 0.60 7.43 21.42
CA GLU A 285 -0.54 8.16 20.85
C GLU A 285 -0.32 8.51 19.37
N TYR A 286 0.93 8.79 18.95
CA TYR A 286 1.24 9.04 17.54
C TYR A 286 1.05 7.79 16.66
N ALA A 287 1.41 6.62 17.19
CA ALA A 287 1.33 5.35 16.48
C ALA A 287 -0.10 4.77 16.39
N ILE A 288 -0.99 5.11 17.35
CA ILE A 288 -2.34 4.52 17.44
C ILE A 288 -3.48 5.48 17.07
N PHE A 289 -3.20 6.59 16.36
CA PHE A 289 -4.19 7.62 16.03
C PHE A 289 -4.83 8.25 17.28
N GLY A 290 -4.01 8.43 18.31
CA GLY A 290 -4.35 9.05 19.57
C GLY A 290 -4.44 10.57 19.49
N SER A 291 -5.12 11.18 20.45
CA SER A 291 -5.21 12.64 20.54
C SER A 291 -3.99 13.22 21.24
N GLY A 292 -3.39 14.28 20.68
CA GLY A 292 -2.38 15.09 21.37
C GLY A 292 -0.93 14.87 20.93
N SER A 293 -0.68 13.98 19.97
CA SER A 293 0.63 13.93 19.29
C SER A 293 0.51 14.53 17.89
N VAL A 294 1.35 15.52 17.61
CA VAL A 294 1.47 16.13 16.29
C VAL A 294 2.94 16.22 15.97
N MET A 295 3.35 15.55 14.89
CA MET A 295 4.65 15.76 14.28
C MET A 295 4.52 16.88 13.27
N VAL A 296 5.38 17.89 13.38
CA VAL A 296 5.47 18.97 12.39
C VAL A 296 6.75 18.75 11.61
N ASP A 297 6.61 18.62 10.29
CA ASP A 297 7.77 18.58 9.42
C ASP A 297 8.44 19.96 9.38
N PRO A 298 9.71 20.08 9.81
CA PRO A 298 10.38 21.37 9.94
C PRO A 298 10.70 22.03 8.59
N ASN A 299 10.73 21.26 7.49
CA ASN A 299 11.07 21.80 6.16
C ASN A 299 9.83 22.31 5.42
N THR A 300 8.70 21.62 5.59
CA THR A 300 7.45 21.94 4.86
C THR A 300 6.39 22.60 5.72
N GLY A 301 6.49 22.47 7.05
CA GLY A 301 5.46 22.89 7.99
C GLY A 301 4.21 21.99 7.97
N LEU A 302 4.26 20.83 7.29
CA LEU A 302 3.14 19.88 7.28
C LEU A 302 2.95 19.24 8.65
N HIS A 303 1.68 19.12 9.05
CA HIS A 303 1.28 18.52 10.31
C HIS A 303 0.81 17.09 10.08
N TYR A 304 1.45 16.14 10.76
CA TYR A 304 1.03 14.76 10.82
C TYR A 304 0.52 14.47 12.23
N ASP A 305 -0.79 14.28 12.35
CA ASP A 305 -1.47 13.97 13.62
C ASP A 305 -1.39 12.48 13.99
N ASN A 306 -0.91 11.65 13.07
CA ASN A 306 -0.63 10.24 13.31
C ASN A 306 0.51 9.76 12.40
N MET A 307 1.20 8.72 12.86
CA MET A 307 2.37 8.19 12.17
C MET A 307 2.05 7.55 10.83
N LEU A 308 0.84 7.01 10.63
CA LEU A 308 0.49 6.45 9.33
C LEU A 308 0.50 7.55 8.26
N TYR A 309 -0.05 8.73 8.53
CA TYR A 309 -0.01 9.83 7.57
C TYR A 309 1.42 10.26 7.23
N ALA A 310 2.31 10.28 8.23
CA ALA A 310 3.72 10.54 7.97
C ALA A 310 4.36 9.44 7.12
N GLN A 311 4.11 8.16 7.42
CA GLN A 311 4.65 7.01 6.68
C GLN A 311 4.18 6.95 5.22
N VAL A 312 3.03 7.55 4.94
CA VAL A 312 2.39 7.58 3.63
C VAL A 312 2.97 8.66 2.73
N ASP A 313 3.44 9.76 3.32
CA ASP A 313 3.98 10.91 2.60
C ASP A 313 5.48 10.75 2.29
N LEU A 314 6.12 9.72 2.87
CA LEU A 314 7.49 9.29 2.57
C LEU A 314 7.67 8.81 1.14
#